data_AF-A0A1I3PFN4-F1
#
_entry.id   AF-A0A1I3PFN4-F1
#
_cell.length_a   1.000
_cell.length_b   1.000
_cell.length_c   1.000
_cell.angle_alpha   90.00
_cell.angle_beta   90.00
_cell.angle_gamma   90.00
#
_symmetry.space_group_name_H-M   'P 1'
#
loop_
_entity.id
_entity.type
_entity.pdbx_description
1 polymer ?
#
loop_
_entity_poly.entity_id
_entity_poly.type
_entity_poly.pdbx_seq_one_letter_code
_entity_poly.pdbx_strand_id
1 'polypeptide(L)'
;MTTDRWFFPAFCLLLGLLLGVPFMLRGEVAIGLVFVGIMAGYAAVLLLTRSRSETTAMLSGELGDERRRLNELRARGATAHVLMTIVLGGFFIQIWRGEDYLPFAALAAAGGVSYGIALFYFSRRG
;
A
#
# COMPACT_ATOMS: atom_id res chain seq x y z
N MET A 1 -7.77 20.00 -12.22
CA MET A 1 -7.67 18.89 -13.20
C MET A 1 -8.63 17.80 -12.74
N THR A 2 -9.75 17.61 -13.43
CA THR A 2 -10.75 16.59 -13.11
C THR A 2 -10.21 15.23 -13.56
N THR A 3 -9.45 14.56 -12.70
CA THR A 3 -9.04 13.17 -12.95
C THR A 3 -10.32 12.35 -13.16
N ASP A 4 -10.46 11.73 -14.33
CA ASP A 4 -11.62 10.91 -14.68
C ASP A 4 -11.91 9.93 -13.54
N ARG A 5 -13.18 9.81 -13.15
CA ARG A 5 -13.61 9.02 -11.99
C ARG A 5 -13.18 7.56 -12.09
N TRP A 6 -12.88 7.11 -13.31
CA TRP A 6 -12.45 5.76 -13.66
C TRP A 6 -10.94 5.59 -13.79
N PHE A 7 -10.16 6.66 -13.78
CA PHE A 7 -8.71 6.59 -14.01
C PHE A 7 -8.02 5.67 -12.99
N PHE A 8 -8.23 5.90 -11.69
CA PHE A 8 -7.60 5.10 -10.63
C PHE A 8 -8.05 3.62 -10.64
N PRO A 9 -9.36 3.31 -10.72
CA PRO A 9 -9.82 1.93 -10.88
C PRO A 9 -9.23 1.24 -12.12
N ALA A 10 -9.25 1.90 -13.28
CA ALA A 10 -8.69 1.35 -14.51
C ALA A 10 -7.18 1.14 -14.40
N PHE A 11 -6.47 2.07 -13.79
CA PHE A 11 -5.04 1.95 -13.52
C PHE A 11 -4.72 0.77 -12.59
N CYS A 12 -5.51 0.58 -11.52
CA CYS A 12 -5.36 -0.57 -10.64
C CYS A 12 -5.58 -1.89 -11.37
N LEU A 13 -6.65 -2.00 -12.18
CA LEU A 13 -6.91 -3.22 -12.97
C LEU A 13 -5.81 -3.49 -14.00
N LEU A 14 -5.32 -2.45 -14.67
CA LEU A 14 -4.19 -2.54 -15.61
C LEU A 14 -2.93 -3.05 -14.92
N LEU A 15 -2.61 -2.54 -13.72
CA LEU A 15 -1.49 -3.04 -12.92
C LEU A 15 -1.70 -4.48 -12.47
N GLY A 16 -2.92 -4.84 -12.04
CA GLY A 16 -3.25 -6.22 -11.69
C GLY A 16 -3.01 -7.19 -12.85
N LEU A 17 -3.42 -6.81 -14.06
CA LEU A 17 -3.16 -7.59 -15.28
C LEU A 17 -1.67 -7.66 -15.62
N LEU A 18 -0.96 -6.53 -15.61
CA LEU A 18 0.48 -6.47 -15.86
C LEU A 18 1.28 -7.36 -14.91
N LEU A 19 0.88 -7.40 -13.64
CA LEU A 19 1.52 -8.23 -12.63
C LEU A 19 1.10 -9.70 -12.75
N GLY A 20 -0.18 -10.00 -12.99
CA GLY A 20 -0.73 -11.35 -12.95
C GLY A 20 -0.57 -12.17 -14.24
N VAL A 21 -0.73 -11.56 -15.42
CA VAL A 21 -0.68 -12.25 -16.72
C VAL A 21 0.65 -12.98 -16.95
N PRO A 22 1.83 -12.43 -16.62
CA PRO A 22 3.09 -13.15 -16.77
C PRO A 22 3.15 -14.46 -15.98
N PHE A 23 2.59 -14.51 -14.77
CA PHE A 23 2.53 -15.75 -13.97
C PHE A 23 1.56 -16.77 -14.57
N MET A 24 0.42 -16.33 -15.09
CA MET A 24 -0.52 -17.21 -15.77
C MET A 24 0.09 -17.84 -17.02
N LEU A 25 0.85 -17.07 -17.79
CA LEU A 25 1.56 -17.57 -18.98
C LEU A 25 2.66 -18.58 -18.65
N ARG A 26 3.21 -18.54 -17.43
CA ARG A 26 4.18 -19.51 -16.91
C ARG A 26 3.52 -20.76 -16.30
N GLY A 27 2.19 -20.87 -16.33
CA GLY A 27 1.43 -21.99 -15.77
C GLY A 27 1.05 -21.80 -14.29
N GLU A 28 1.49 -20.73 -13.64
CA GLU A 28 1.18 -20.41 -12.24
C GLU A 28 -0.12 -19.59 -12.11
N VAL A 29 -1.22 -20.15 -12.63
CA VAL A 29 -2.51 -19.45 -12.75
C VAL A 29 -3.04 -18.96 -11.41
N ALA A 30 -2.87 -19.74 -10.34
CA ALA A 30 -3.30 -19.37 -9.00
C ALA A 30 -2.62 -18.09 -8.50
N ILE A 31 -1.30 -17.98 -8.70
CA ILE A 31 -0.52 -16.81 -8.27
C ILE A 31 -0.92 -15.57 -9.10
N GLY A 32 -1.09 -15.75 -10.41
CA GLY A 32 -1.58 -14.68 -11.28
C GLY A 32 -2.95 -14.16 -10.86
N LEU A 33 -3.90 -15.05 -10.50
CA LEU A 33 -5.22 -14.66 -10.03
C LEU A 33 -5.17 -13.90 -8.70
N VAL A 34 -4.25 -14.24 -7.80
CA VAL A 34 -4.07 -13.51 -6.53
C VAL A 34 -3.69 -12.06 -6.79
N PHE A 35 -2.72 -11.80 -7.68
CA PHE A 35 -2.31 -10.42 -8.01
C PHE A 35 -3.44 -9.61 -8.65
N VAL A 36 -4.17 -10.19 -9.59
CA VAL A 36 -5.34 -9.54 -10.21
C VAL A 36 -6.42 -9.28 -9.16
N GLY A 37 -6.70 -10.27 -8.31
CA GLY A 37 -7.70 -10.19 -7.25
C GLY A 37 -7.41 -9.11 -6.21
N ILE A 38 -6.16 -8.96 -5.79
CA ILE A 38 -5.73 -7.90 -4.86
C ILE A 38 -6.00 -6.53 -5.46
N MET A 39 -5.61 -6.31 -6.72
CA MET A 39 -5.79 -5.01 -7.38
C MET A 39 -7.26 -4.70 -7.70
N ALA A 40 -8.04 -5.72 -8.07
CA ALA A 40 -9.49 -5.59 -8.26
C ALA A 40 -10.20 -5.28 -6.93
N GLY A 41 -9.82 -5.96 -5.85
CA GLY A 41 -10.32 -5.69 -4.50
C GLY A 41 -9.99 -4.27 -4.05
N TYR A 42 -8.76 -3.81 -4.29
CA TYR A 42 -8.36 -2.44 -3.98
C TYR A 42 -9.18 -1.41 -4.79
N ALA A 43 -9.36 -1.63 -6.10
CA ALA A 43 -10.20 -0.78 -6.94
C ALA A 43 -11.66 -0.74 -6.44
N ALA A 44 -12.22 -1.88 -6.03
CA ALA A 44 -13.57 -1.95 -5.46
C ALA A 44 -13.68 -1.17 -4.15
N VAL A 45 -12.71 -1.31 -3.24
CA VAL A 45 -12.68 -0.54 -1.98
C VAL A 45 -12.59 0.96 -2.25
N LEU A 46 -11.77 1.39 -3.21
CA LEU A 46 -11.70 2.79 -3.62
C LEU A 46 -13.05 3.32 -4.12
N LEU A 47 -13.72 2.56 -4.99
CA LEU A 47 -15.04 2.93 -5.53
C LEU A 47 -16.11 3.01 -4.43
N LEU A 48 -16.14 2.04 -3.51
CA LEU A 48 -17.13 1.97 -2.42
C LEU A 48 -16.91 3.04 -1.35
N THR A 49 -15.66 3.38 -1.05
CA THR A 49 -15.34 4.34 0.02
C THR A 49 -15.50 5.80 -0.47
N ARG A 50 -15.43 6.03 -1.78
CA ARG A 50 -15.56 7.36 -2.37
C ARG A 50 -16.92 8.02 -2.11
N SER A 51 -18.03 7.29 -2.29
CA SER A 51 -19.38 7.81 -2.03
C SER A 51 -19.58 8.18 -0.55
N ARG A 52 -18.98 7.38 0.35
CA ARG A 52 -19.00 7.64 1.79
C ARG A 52 -18.20 8.90 2.17
N SER A 53 -17.07 9.14 1.51
CA SER A 53 -16.21 10.30 1.75
C SER A 53 -16.87 11.62 1.34
N GLU A 54 -17.56 11.67 0.20
CA GLU A 54 -18.25 12.90 -0.25
C GLU A 54 -19.45 13.21 0.66
N THR A 55 -20.25 12.21 1.00
CA THR A 55 -21.44 12.37 1.86
C THR A 55 -21.07 12.78 3.29
N THR A 56 -19.99 12.22 3.85
CA THR A 56 -19.52 12.58 5.19
C THR A 56 -18.79 13.92 5.23
N ALA A 57 -18.10 14.32 4.16
CA ALA A 57 -17.47 15.63 4.05
C ALA A 57 -18.53 16.77 4.02
N MET A 58 -19.66 16.56 3.33
CA MET A 58 -20.74 17.54 3.29
C MET A 58 -21.50 17.68 4.62
N LEU A 59 -21.64 16.60 5.40
CA LEU A 59 -22.38 16.59 6.67
C LEU A 59 -21.57 17.04 7.89
N SER A 60 -20.23 17.06 7.82
CA SER A 60 -19.37 17.20 9.00
C SER A 60 -18.86 18.60 9.31
N GLY A 61 -19.16 19.62 8.48
CA GLY A 61 -18.89 21.03 8.75
C GLY A 61 -17.61 21.30 9.56
N GLU A 62 -16.44 21.15 8.92
CA GLU A 62 -15.11 21.55 9.42
C GLU A 62 -14.54 20.89 10.70
N LEU A 63 -15.23 20.02 11.43
CA LEU A 63 -14.63 19.21 12.52
C LEU A 63 -14.11 17.83 12.09
N GLY A 64 -14.38 17.44 10.83
CA GLY A 64 -13.94 16.17 10.24
C GLY A 64 -12.45 16.11 9.88
N ASP A 65 -11.80 17.25 9.65
CA ASP A 65 -10.46 17.28 9.07
C ASP A 65 -9.36 16.80 10.03
N GLU A 66 -9.37 17.26 11.29
CA GLU A 66 -8.30 16.91 12.26
C GLU A 66 -8.37 15.44 12.70
N ARG A 67 -9.56 14.93 13.03
CA ARG A 67 -9.74 13.51 13.38
C ARG A 67 -9.44 12.59 12.20
N ARG A 68 -9.81 13.00 10.98
CA ARG A 68 -9.52 12.23 9.76
C ARG A 68 -8.01 12.22 9.47
N ARG A 69 -7.32 13.36 9.60
CA ARG A 69 -5.85 13.45 9.47
C ARG A 69 -5.15 12.58 10.51
N LEU A 70 -5.59 12.61 11.76
CA LEU A 70 -5.05 11.75 12.82
C LEU A 70 -5.30 10.26 12.53
N ASN A 71 -6.49 9.88 12.10
CA ASN A 71 -6.78 8.50 11.73
C ASN A 71 -5.96 8.04 10.52
N GLU A 72 -5.76 8.92 9.52
CA GLU A 72 -4.92 8.65 8.37
C GLU A 72 -3.45 8.48 8.74
N LEU A 73 -2.92 9.35 9.61
CA LEU A 73 -1.57 9.22 10.17
C LEU A 73 -1.39 7.90 10.91
N ARG A 74 -2.36 7.52 11.77
CA ARG A 74 -2.37 6.23 12.46
C ARG A 74 -2.42 5.05 11.50
N ALA A 75 -3.27 5.12 10.48
CA ALA A 75 -3.39 4.07 9.46
C ALA A 75 -2.07 3.90 8.69
N ARG A 76 -1.46 5.00 8.23
CA ARG A 76 -0.14 4.97 7.58
C ARG A 76 0.95 4.39 8.49
N GLY A 77 0.93 4.76 9.76
CA GLY A 77 1.83 4.19 10.78
C GLY A 77 1.63 2.69 10.94
N ALA A 78 0.39 2.22 11.07
CA ALA A 78 0.06 0.80 11.17
C ALA A 78 0.49 0.03 9.90
N THR A 79 0.23 0.57 8.71
CA THR A 79 0.69 0.00 7.44
C THR A 79 2.20 -0.14 7.40
N ALA A 80 2.95 0.88 7.82
CA ALA A 80 4.41 0.82 7.88
C ALA A 80 4.90 -0.30 8.81
N HIS A 81 4.28 -0.47 9.98
CA HIS A 81 4.62 -1.56 10.91
C HIS A 81 4.32 -2.94 10.33
N VAL A 82 3.16 -3.12 9.68
CA VAL A 82 2.79 -4.38 9.04
C VAL A 82 3.76 -4.73 7.92
N LEU A 83 4.05 -3.77 7.03
CA LEU A 83 5.01 -3.97 5.94
C LEU A 83 6.41 -4.29 6.46
N MET A 84 6.89 -3.56 7.47
CA MET A 84 8.21 -3.83 8.06
C MET A 84 8.26 -5.22 8.71
N THR A 85 7.19 -5.64 9.38
CA THR A 85 7.08 -7.00 9.93
C THR A 85 7.17 -8.06 8.85
N ILE A 86 6.47 -7.88 7.72
CA ILE A 86 6.53 -8.80 6.58
C ILE A 86 7.93 -8.83 5.98
N VAL A 87 8.57 -7.67 5.81
CA VAL A 87 9.93 -7.58 5.26
C VAL A 87 10.93 -8.30 6.16
N LEU A 88 10.89 -8.06 7.47
CA LEU A 88 11.76 -8.74 8.43
C LEU A 88 11.47 -10.25 8.51
N GLY A 89 10.20 -10.64 8.49
CA GLY A 89 9.80 -12.05 8.44
C GLY A 89 10.33 -12.76 7.20
N GLY A 90 10.19 -12.14 6.02
CA GLY A 90 10.74 -12.64 4.77
C GLY A 90 12.26 -12.75 4.80
N PHE A 91 12.96 -11.76 5.34
CA PHE A 91 14.41 -11.80 5.56
C PHE A 91 14.83 -13.00 6.42
N PHE A 92 14.19 -13.20 7.57
CA PHE A 92 14.51 -14.34 8.45
C PHE A 92 14.22 -15.67 7.77
N ILE A 93 13.07 -15.82 7.10
CA ILE A 93 12.71 -17.04 6.38
C ILE A 93 13.76 -17.37 5.31
N GLN A 94 14.23 -16.37 4.55
CA GLN A 94 15.23 -16.59 3.51
C GLN A 94 16.60 -16.98 4.08
N ILE A 95 17.04 -16.36 5.18
CA ILE A 95 18.26 -16.79 5.89
C ILE A 95 18.15 -18.25 6.31
N TRP A 96 17.02 -18.63 6.90
CA TRP A 96 16.79 -20.01 7.34
C TRP A 96 16.74 -21.01 6.18
N ARG A 97 16.25 -20.59 5.01
CA ARG A 97 16.24 -21.41 3.79
C ARG A 97 17.59 -21.45 3.07
N GLY A 98 18.55 -20.61 3.47
CA GLY A 98 19.81 -20.43 2.73
C GLY A 98 19.62 -19.79 1.35
N GLU A 99 18.51 -19.07 1.16
CA GLU A 99 18.18 -18.34 -0.08
C GLU A 99 18.73 -16.91 -0.06
N ASP A 100 18.63 -16.20 -1.19
CA ASP A 100 19.12 -14.82 -1.33
C ASP A 100 18.24 -13.82 -0.55
N TYR A 101 18.64 -13.52 0.68
CA TYR A 101 17.97 -12.57 1.56
C TYR A 101 18.23 -11.09 1.20
N LEU A 102 19.14 -10.79 0.26
CA LEU A 102 19.52 -9.42 -0.08
C LEU A 102 18.35 -8.51 -0.49
N PRO A 103 17.33 -8.97 -1.23
CA PRO A 103 16.18 -8.13 -1.56
C PRO A 103 15.42 -7.65 -0.31
N PHE A 104 15.21 -8.52 0.67
CA PHE A 104 14.55 -8.15 1.92
C PHE A 104 15.45 -7.27 2.80
N ALA A 105 16.76 -7.52 2.82
CA ALA A 105 17.72 -6.66 3.50
C ALA A 105 17.73 -5.24 2.91
N ALA A 106 17.73 -5.12 1.59
CA ALA A 106 17.68 -3.84 0.89
C ALA A 106 16.38 -3.08 1.17
N LEU A 107 15.23 -3.77 1.16
CA LEU A 107 13.94 -3.17 1.53
C LEU A 107 13.92 -2.70 2.99
N ALA A 108 14.45 -3.51 3.92
CA ALA A 108 14.56 -3.13 5.33
C ALA A 108 15.48 -1.91 5.53
N ALA A 109 16.62 -1.87 4.83
CA ALA A 109 17.53 -0.74 4.86
C ALA A 109 16.89 0.52 4.29
N ALA A 110 16.21 0.43 3.13
CA ALA A 110 15.49 1.55 2.54
C ALA A 110 14.37 2.07 3.47
N GLY A 111 13.62 1.17 4.10
CA GLY A 111 12.60 1.50 5.09
C GLY A 111 13.19 2.21 6.32
N GLY A 112 14.27 1.68 6.90
CA GLY A 112 14.93 2.26 8.07
C GLY A 112 15.57 3.62 7.76
N VAL A 113 16.26 3.76 6.64
CA VAL A 113 16.90 5.02 6.22
C VAL A 113 15.85 6.08 5.91
N SER A 114 14.81 5.75 5.16
CA SER A 114 13.73 6.70 4.85
C SER A 114 13.00 7.18 6.10
N TYR A 115 12.72 6.28 7.06
CA TYR A 115 12.17 6.66 8.36
C TYR A 115 13.13 7.56 9.15
N GLY A 116 14.42 7.22 9.22
CA GLY A 116 15.42 8.03 9.91
C GLY A 116 15.54 9.44 9.34
N ILE A 117 15.58 9.57 8.01
CA ILE A 117 15.62 10.86 7.30
C ILE A 117 14.34 11.65 7.59
N ALA A 118 13.17 11.02 7.48
CA ALA A 118 11.90 11.67 7.74
C ALA A 118 11.81 12.16 9.19
N LEU A 119 12.14 11.31 10.16
CA LEU A 119 12.12 11.63 11.58
C LEU A 119 13.05 12.80 11.89
N PHE A 120 14.28 12.77 11.37
CA PHE A 120 15.26 13.83 11.54
C PHE A 120 14.83 15.16 10.92
N TYR A 121 14.19 15.11 9.74
CA TYR A 121 13.70 16.29 9.07
C TYR A 121 12.52 16.93 9.80
N PHE A 122 11.54 16.12 10.22
CA PHE A 122 10.36 16.62 10.92
C PHE A 122 10.66 17.02 12.37
N SER A 123 11.59 16.35 13.06
CA SER A 123 11.99 16.72 14.43
C SER A 123 12.69 18.08 14.53
N ARG A 124 13.20 18.60 13.40
CA ARG A 124 13.82 19.94 13.33
C ARG A 124 12.86 21.04 12.93
N ARG A 125 11.63 20.70 12.53
CA ARG A 125 10.63 21.65 12.02
C ARG A 125 9.35 21.69 12.86
N GLY A 126 9.19 20.76 13.80
CA GLY A 126 8.21 20.85 14.89
C GLY A 126 8.82 21.57 16.08
#